data_AF-A0A914MZ90-F1
#
_entry.id   AF-A0A914MZ90-F1
#
_cell.length_a   1.000
_cell.length_b   1.000
_cell.length_c   1.000
_cell.angle_alpha   90.00
_cell.angle_beta   90.00
_cell.angle_gamma   90.00
#
_symmetry.space_group_name_H-M   'P 1'
#
loop_
_entity.id
_entity.type
_entity.pdbx_description
1 polymer ?
#
loop_
_entity_poly.entity_id
_entity_poly.type
_entity_poly.pdbx_seq_one_letter_code
_entity_poly.pdbx_strand_id
1 'polypeptide(L)'
;MIGETSLDNLPEIVDPENQENLDLEESQQEEEPTLEERLTELVQNVLNKSCAVAIRAMKDLEQKFLNDEDTLELIECANKLVDTIREETSRQNKFAYIPPIPNNHLASFLLLRFEEERVNIKKAAICAFQALFPHLGDRDPENGGVTFDALITTVCADRLANKCKDLALAVRKQAALTLTRLLQEYGLNVERFRSTWLHAVMHQIVDREPSVQQHAAKLISEVLVEPLLRDSNASGELVWVLLAAIEEEADLRRLFLRTLVHLHTEKLLSSRIVKLLFNRASKQPQQANACWMMLSELSAFLDVSPAPAIEHWSEHLNLDEQNRLIGYMSKLIANRADCLSLQQRNFLKSNMGDALTNHKVNPTYINAVYFAYARVLKGVAKGGDQQLQQPPGHAELERFNQRWYSKTLRALDKTVYEEGASGDEIVSFEEQIEDHLRSFQSPPDNNNENRENVVTDKPTDDRLIRLLTSIGECIQYTPALINKRLFRLLQVIIASDMLKKVHAEHIAEQGTTVLPSTVMSPSNAMSVMSPNTSFHTELPGAPSIAPSQCFGSPTHTVFSGAPGSTVPNPYQIRIKKRVFHCELMTRRVRATAVLTLGKLCLQVRGKIFKLLL
;
A
#
# COMPACT_ATOMS: atom_id res chain seq x y z
N MET A 1 91.05 18.18 76.95
CA MET A 1 91.99 18.66 75.92
C MET A 1 91.27 19.73 75.12
N ILE A 2 91.71 20.99 75.29
CA ILE A 2 91.64 22.16 74.37
C ILE A 2 90.26 22.46 73.74
N GLY A 3 89.57 23.58 73.95
CA GLY A 3 89.84 24.85 74.62
C GLY A 3 88.76 25.90 74.21
N GLU A 4 88.60 26.93 75.06
CA GLU A 4 88.24 28.33 74.74
C GLU A 4 86.79 28.70 74.30
N THR A 5 85.96 29.23 75.23
CA THR A 5 85.63 30.68 75.54
C THR A 5 84.66 31.34 74.53
N SER A 6 83.40 31.61 74.89
CA SER A 6 82.85 32.80 75.59
C SER A 6 82.71 34.07 74.72
N LEU A 7 81.45 34.51 74.62
CA LEU A 7 80.86 35.86 74.43
C LEU A 7 81.81 37.06 74.33
N ASP A 8 81.53 37.99 73.39
CA ASP A 8 81.00 39.32 73.74
C ASP A 8 80.82 40.30 72.54
N ASN A 9 79.82 41.19 72.70
CA ASN A 9 79.67 42.58 72.21
C ASN A 9 78.85 42.92 70.92
N LEU A 10 77.57 43.22 71.21
CA LEU A 10 76.64 44.26 70.69
C LEU A 10 77.27 45.66 70.39
N PRO A 11 76.57 46.72 69.87
CA PRO A 11 75.13 46.88 69.52
C PRO A 11 74.80 47.63 68.18
N GLU A 12 73.50 47.79 67.93
CA GLU A 12 72.79 48.98 67.38
C GLU A 12 72.75 49.26 65.86
N ILE A 13 71.55 49.19 65.26
CA ILE A 13 70.72 50.31 64.78
C ILE A 13 69.51 49.76 64.00
N VAL A 14 68.33 50.28 64.32
CA VAL A 14 67.03 50.00 63.72
C VAL A 14 66.84 50.83 62.44
N ASP A 15 66.00 50.32 61.52
CA ASP A 15 64.93 51.02 60.75
C ASP A 15 64.92 50.77 59.21
N PRO A 16 63.79 50.96 58.49
CA PRO A 16 62.87 49.87 58.15
C PRO A 16 62.43 49.90 56.67
N GLU A 17 62.82 48.92 55.86
CA GLU A 17 62.27 48.74 54.51
C GLU A 17 62.16 47.25 54.19
N ASN A 18 61.05 46.62 54.55
CA ASN A 18 60.49 45.41 53.89
C ASN A 18 59.24 44.89 54.62
N GLN A 19 58.24 45.75 54.77
CA GLN A 19 56.92 45.37 55.30
C GLN A 19 55.78 45.74 54.34
N GLU A 20 56.04 45.66 53.03
CA GLU A 20 55.03 45.89 51.97
C GLU A 20 55.09 44.82 50.84
N ASN A 21 55.47 43.58 51.15
CA ASN A 21 55.47 42.50 50.15
C ASN A 21 54.98 41.15 50.70
N LEU A 22 53.96 41.17 51.56
CA LEU A 22 53.33 39.94 52.07
C LEU A 22 51.80 39.85 51.90
N ASP A 23 51.16 40.80 51.20
CA ASP A 23 49.69 40.83 51.01
C ASP A 23 49.23 40.87 49.54
N LEU A 24 49.98 40.31 48.58
CA LEU A 24 49.54 40.25 47.16
C LEU A 24 49.66 38.87 46.48
N GLU A 25 49.75 37.79 47.25
CA GLU A 25 49.57 36.41 46.73
C GLU A 25 48.34 35.74 47.37
N GLU A 26 47.20 36.43 47.39
CA GLU A 26 45.90 35.77 47.51
C GLU A 26 45.23 35.70 46.13
N SER A 27 44.82 34.48 45.78
CA SER A 27 43.71 34.15 44.86
C SER A 27 43.91 34.25 43.34
N GLN A 28 44.63 33.28 42.77
CA GLN A 28 44.24 32.66 41.49
C GLN A 28 44.44 31.13 41.59
N GLN A 29 43.77 30.47 42.54
CA GLN A 29 43.39 29.09 42.33
C GLN A 29 42.18 29.12 41.40
N GLU A 30 42.35 28.76 40.13
CA GLU A 30 41.21 28.38 39.29
C GLU A 30 40.51 27.21 40.00
N GLU A 31 39.40 27.48 40.69
CA GLU A 31 38.56 26.44 41.28
C GLU A 31 38.17 25.47 40.16
N GLU A 32 38.47 24.18 40.34
CA GLU A 32 38.06 23.17 39.37
C GLU A 32 36.53 23.21 39.24
N PRO A 33 35.99 23.26 38.01
CA PRO A 33 34.56 23.36 37.80
C PRO A 33 33.87 22.12 38.38
N THR A 34 32.79 22.36 39.12
CA THR A 34 31.96 21.32 39.73
C THR A 34 31.40 20.36 38.65
N LEU A 35 30.95 19.18 39.05
CA LEU A 35 30.33 18.24 38.11
C LEU A 35 29.09 18.87 37.43
N GLU A 36 28.24 19.55 38.19
CA GLU A 36 27.04 20.22 37.66
C GLU A 36 27.39 21.31 36.63
N GLU A 37 28.44 22.11 36.88
CA GLU A 37 28.91 23.12 35.93
C GLU A 37 29.42 22.48 34.63
N ARG A 38 30.20 21.40 34.72
CA ARG A 38 30.69 20.66 33.54
C ARG A 38 29.56 20.05 32.72
N LEU A 39 28.55 19.47 33.37
CA LEU A 39 27.38 18.90 32.70
C LEU A 39 26.51 19.99 32.08
N THR A 40 26.33 21.12 32.78
CA THR A 40 25.61 22.28 32.26
C THR A 40 26.30 22.87 31.04
N GLU A 41 27.63 23.04 31.09
CA GLU A 41 28.43 23.52 29.95
C GLU A 41 28.32 22.55 28.77
N LEU A 42 28.36 21.23 29.02
CA LEU A 42 28.20 20.22 27.98
C LEU A 42 26.83 20.33 27.28
N VAL A 43 25.74 20.48 28.05
CA VAL A 43 24.38 20.66 27.50
C VAL A 43 24.26 21.98 26.74
N GLN A 44 24.81 23.08 27.26
CA GLN A 44 24.86 24.37 26.55
C GLN A 44 25.64 24.25 25.24
N ASN A 45 26.73 23.49 25.24
CA ASN A 45 27.57 23.29 24.07
C ASN A 45 26.85 22.52 22.94
N VAL A 46 25.81 21.73 23.24
CA VAL A 46 24.90 21.16 22.22
C VAL A 46 24.26 22.26 21.38
N LEU A 47 23.95 23.43 21.96
CA LEU A 47 23.33 24.59 21.31
C LEU A 47 24.36 25.63 20.81
N ASN A 48 25.66 25.34 20.91
CA ASN A 48 26.72 26.25 20.48
C ASN A 48 26.63 26.58 18.97
N LYS A 49 26.96 27.82 18.60
CA LYS A 49 27.02 28.26 17.20
C LYS A 49 28.19 27.65 16.44
N SER A 50 29.28 27.33 17.15
CA SER A 50 30.42 26.63 16.59
C SER A 50 30.08 25.17 16.36
N CYS A 51 30.08 24.75 15.09
CA CYS A 51 29.75 23.38 14.72
C CYS A 51 30.73 22.36 15.30
N ALA A 52 32.02 22.71 15.43
CA ALA A 52 33.02 21.83 16.01
C ALA A 52 32.73 21.54 17.49
N VAL A 53 32.36 22.59 18.25
CA VAL A 53 31.99 22.48 19.67
C VAL A 53 30.71 21.67 19.83
N ALA A 54 29.67 21.98 19.05
CA ALA A 54 28.40 21.25 19.12
C ALA A 54 28.54 19.77 18.75
N ILE A 55 29.35 19.44 17.73
CA ILE A 55 29.61 18.05 17.35
C ILE A 55 30.35 17.31 18.45
N ARG A 56 31.36 17.94 19.07
CA ARG A 56 32.10 17.33 20.18
C ARG A 56 31.17 17.07 21.36
N ALA A 57 30.39 18.07 21.76
CA ALA A 57 29.40 17.93 22.83
C ALA A 57 28.41 16.78 22.58
N MET A 58 27.85 16.67 21.37
CA MET A 58 26.93 15.56 21.05
C MET A 58 27.60 14.19 21.06
N LYS A 59 28.88 14.08 20.66
CA LYS A 59 29.63 12.82 20.78
C LYS A 59 29.94 12.45 22.23
N ASP A 60 30.26 13.44 23.05
CA ASP A 60 30.53 13.23 24.47
C ASP A 60 29.23 12.79 25.19
N LEU A 61 28.09 13.40 24.84
CA LEU A 61 26.76 12.96 25.27
C LEU A 61 26.45 11.53 24.81
N GLU A 62 26.69 11.19 23.55
CA GLU A 62 26.50 9.83 23.02
C GLU A 62 27.26 8.79 23.86
N GLN A 63 28.53 9.04 24.19
CA GLN A 63 29.32 8.14 25.02
C GLN A 63 28.76 8.03 26.44
N LYS A 64 28.38 9.16 27.06
CA LYS A 64 27.78 9.16 28.40
C LYS A 64 26.49 8.34 28.45
N PHE A 65 25.60 8.52 27.48
CA PHE A 65 24.33 7.77 27.43
C PHE A 65 24.54 6.27 27.18
N LEU A 66 25.53 5.89 26.36
CA LEU A 66 25.87 4.49 26.12
C LEU A 66 26.45 3.80 27.37
N ASN A 67 27.13 4.56 28.22
CA ASN A 67 27.70 4.09 29.49
C ASN A 67 26.74 4.22 30.68
N ASP A 68 25.56 4.81 30.48
CA ASP A 68 24.60 5.17 31.53
C ASP A 68 25.21 6.09 32.62
N GLU A 69 26.06 7.03 32.18
CA GLU A 69 26.74 8.00 33.03
C GLU A 69 26.00 9.35 33.04
N ASP A 70 25.64 9.82 34.24
CA ASP A 70 25.08 11.15 34.50
C ASP A 70 23.81 11.49 33.68
N THR A 71 23.07 10.48 33.19
CA THR A 71 21.97 10.68 32.24
C THR A 71 20.85 11.54 32.84
N LEU A 72 20.47 11.29 34.09
CA LEU A 72 19.40 12.03 34.77
C LEU A 72 19.82 13.47 35.04
N GLU A 73 21.07 13.67 35.47
CA GLU A 73 21.68 14.95 35.73
C GLU A 73 21.77 15.79 34.46
N LEU A 74 22.12 15.18 33.33
CA LEU A 74 22.12 15.84 32.01
C LEU A 74 20.73 16.29 31.57
N ILE A 75 19.71 15.47 31.80
CA ILE A 75 18.30 15.83 31.53
C ILE A 75 17.88 17.01 32.43
N GLU A 76 18.24 16.97 33.72
CA GLU A 76 17.95 18.06 34.67
C GLU A 76 18.65 19.36 34.27
N CYS A 77 19.94 19.30 33.91
CA CYS A 77 20.70 20.46 33.41
C CYS A 77 20.03 21.09 32.19
N ALA A 78 19.51 20.27 31.26
CA ALA A 78 18.77 20.78 30.11
C ALA A 78 17.46 21.46 30.49
N ASN A 79 16.77 20.97 31.52
CA ASN A 79 15.56 21.59 32.02
C ASN A 79 15.85 22.96 32.67
N LYS A 80 16.83 23.00 33.58
CA LYS A 80 17.31 24.25 34.20
C LYS A 80 17.72 25.29 33.15
N LEU A 81 18.45 24.87 32.11
CA LEU A 81 18.86 25.75 31.02
C LEU A 81 17.67 26.38 30.29
N VAL A 82 16.60 25.61 30.03
CA VAL A 82 15.39 26.15 29.38
C VAL A 82 14.67 27.15 30.27
N ASP A 83 14.60 26.91 31.57
CA ASP A 83 14.00 27.85 32.51
C ASP A 83 14.76 29.19 32.51
N THR A 84 16.09 29.15 32.54
CA THR A 84 16.93 30.35 32.38
C THR A 84 16.64 31.08 31.05
N ILE A 85 16.59 30.35 29.93
CA ILE A 85 16.30 30.93 28.61
C ILE A 85 14.90 31.57 28.59
N ARG A 86 13.90 30.94 29.23
CA ARG A 86 12.52 31.46 29.28
C ARG A 86 12.43 32.74 30.10
N GLU A 87 13.12 32.82 31.23
CA GLU A 87 13.20 34.03 32.04
C GLU A 87 13.82 35.18 31.26
N GLU A 88 14.94 34.94 30.57
CA GLU A 88 15.61 35.95 29.73
C GLU A 88 14.73 36.40 28.56
N THR A 89 14.06 35.46 27.90
CA THR A 89 13.21 35.74 26.74
C THR A 89 11.96 36.53 27.12
N SER A 90 11.38 36.23 28.29
CA SER A 90 10.23 36.95 28.85
C SER A 90 10.57 38.40 29.18
N ARG A 91 11.79 38.66 29.68
CA ARG A 91 12.29 40.03 29.90
C ARG A 91 12.49 40.79 28.59
N GLN A 92 12.78 40.11 27.49
CA GLN A 92 13.09 40.71 26.19
C GLN A 92 11.93 40.75 25.19
N ASN A 93 10.73 40.29 25.58
CA ASN A 93 9.53 40.24 24.73
C ASN A 93 9.75 39.52 23.38
N LYS A 94 10.59 38.48 23.39
CA LYS A 94 10.93 37.67 22.22
C LYS A 94 10.09 36.39 22.15
N PHE A 95 10.09 35.75 20.98
CA PHE A 95 9.32 34.52 20.72
C PHE A 95 9.74 33.40 21.68
N ALA A 96 8.77 32.75 22.33
CA ALA A 96 9.03 31.70 23.31
C ALA A 96 9.54 30.41 22.64
N TYR A 97 10.55 29.78 23.25
CA TYR A 97 11.01 28.44 22.87
C TYR A 97 9.88 27.41 23.07
N ILE A 98 9.46 26.75 21.98
CA ILE A 98 8.49 25.66 22.00
C ILE A 98 9.22 24.35 21.71
N PRO A 99 9.42 23.48 22.72
CA PRO A 99 10.13 22.22 22.52
C PRO A 99 9.28 21.25 21.69
N PRO A 100 9.88 20.49 20.75
CA PRO A 100 9.19 19.39 20.07
C PRO A 100 8.68 18.30 21.02
N ILE A 101 9.36 18.10 22.15
CA ILE A 101 8.96 17.17 23.20
C ILE A 101 8.86 17.95 24.52
N PRO A 102 7.63 18.17 25.05
CA PRO A 102 7.44 18.78 26.35
C PRO A 102 8.19 18.00 27.44
N ASN A 103 8.80 18.72 28.39
CA ASN A 103 9.49 18.17 29.57
C ASN A 103 10.72 17.28 29.29
N ASN A 104 11.12 17.13 28.02
CA ASN A 104 12.37 16.48 27.62
C ASN A 104 13.17 17.43 26.73
N HIS A 105 13.78 18.43 27.38
CA HIS A 105 14.47 19.52 26.71
C HIS A 105 15.77 19.07 26.04
N LEU A 106 16.49 18.11 26.63
CA LEU A 106 17.70 17.55 26.01
C LEU A 106 17.39 16.81 24.69
N ALA A 107 16.34 15.98 24.70
CA ALA A 107 15.84 15.33 23.49
C ALA A 107 15.41 16.37 22.44
N SER A 108 14.70 17.42 22.89
CA SER A 108 14.29 18.53 22.03
C SER A 108 15.48 19.26 21.39
N PHE A 109 16.56 19.51 22.13
CA PHE A 109 17.78 20.12 21.58
C PHE A 109 18.40 19.26 20.48
N LEU A 110 18.51 17.95 20.70
CA LEU A 110 19.04 17.02 19.69
C LEU A 110 18.14 16.96 18.45
N LEU A 111 16.81 16.96 18.63
CA LEU A 111 15.86 16.98 17.51
C LEU A 111 15.94 18.29 16.70
N LEU A 112 16.21 19.43 17.33
CA LEU A 112 16.48 20.67 16.60
C LEU A 112 17.73 20.54 15.73
N ARG A 113 18.77 19.86 16.24
CA ARG A 113 20.00 19.60 15.48
C ARG A 113 19.81 18.63 14.31
N PHE A 114 18.69 17.90 14.21
CA PHE A 114 18.35 17.13 13.01
C PHE A 114 18.06 18.04 11.81
N GLU A 115 17.57 19.26 12.06
CA GLU A 115 17.12 20.21 11.03
C GLU A 115 18.22 21.17 10.56
N GLU A 116 19.41 21.08 11.16
CA GLU A 116 20.60 21.85 10.76
C GLU A 116 20.99 21.62 9.30
N GLU A 117 21.67 22.55 8.64
CA GLU A 117 22.07 22.34 7.25
C GLU A 117 23.24 21.35 7.14
N ARG A 118 24.18 21.39 8.10
CA ARG A 118 25.44 20.66 8.01
C ARG A 118 25.26 19.18 8.33
N VAL A 119 25.69 18.34 7.39
CA VAL A 119 25.59 16.87 7.44
C VAL A 119 26.18 16.25 8.70
N ASN A 120 27.36 16.71 9.13
CA ASN A 120 28.06 16.19 10.30
C ASN A 120 27.34 16.49 11.62
N ILE A 121 26.69 17.67 11.74
CA ILE A 121 25.88 18.03 12.90
C ILE A 121 24.66 17.12 12.98
N LYS A 122 23.90 17.00 11.88
CA LYS A 122 22.74 16.11 11.81
C LYS A 122 23.09 14.69 12.25
N LYS A 123 24.19 14.15 11.73
CA LYS A 123 24.64 12.79 12.06
C LYS A 123 24.98 12.63 13.55
N ALA A 124 25.77 13.55 14.10
CA ALA A 124 26.13 13.51 15.52
C ALA A 124 24.88 13.61 16.41
N ALA A 125 23.92 14.47 16.03
CA ALA A 125 22.65 14.59 16.73
C ALA A 125 21.83 13.30 16.69
N ILE A 126 21.73 12.65 15.51
CA ILE A 126 21.00 11.38 15.36
C ILE A 126 21.64 10.28 16.22
N CYS A 127 22.97 10.17 16.25
CA CYS A 127 23.66 9.18 17.07
C CYS A 127 23.46 9.42 18.57
N ALA A 128 23.67 10.66 19.04
CA ALA A 128 23.44 11.04 20.43
C ALA A 128 21.98 10.81 20.84
N PHE A 129 21.03 11.14 19.97
CA PHE A 129 19.61 10.91 20.22
C PHE A 129 19.27 9.42 20.30
N GLN A 130 19.85 8.58 19.44
CA GLN A 130 19.67 7.13 19.52
C GLN A 130 20.12 6.59 20.87
N ALA A 131 21.26 7.07 21.39
CA ALA A 131 21.78 6.66 22.69
C ALA A 131 20.95 7.21 23.86
N LEU A 132 20.36 8.41 23.72
CA LEU A 132 19.47 9.00 24.72
C LEU A 132 18.11 8.29 24.79
N PHE A 133 17.58 7.83 23.66
CA PHE A 133 16.19 7.37 23.55
C PHE A 133 15.77 6.32 24.60
N PRO A 134 16.57 5.28 24.94
CA PRO A 134 16.24 4.31 25.98
C PRO A 134 15.92 4.91 27.35
N HIS A 135 16.46 6.10 27.63
CA HIS A 135 16.35 6.80 28.91
C HIS A 135 15.14 7.76 28.97
N LEU A 136 14.39 7.89 27.87
CA LEU A 136 13.19 8.72 27.80
C LEU A 136 11.91 7.98 28.19
N GLY A 137 12.00 6.68 28.45
CA GLY A 137 10.86 5.82 28.76
C GLY A 137 10.80 5.45 30.23
N ASP A 138 9.58 5.28 30.73
CA ASP A 138 9.32 4.78 32.07
C ASP A 138 9.48 3.26 32.08
N ARG A 139 10.37 2.76 32.95
CA ARG A 139 10.55 1.32 33.17
C ARG A 139 9.49 0.80 34.12
N ASP A 140 8.76 -0.21 33.67
CA ASP A 140 7.86 -0.99 34.49
C ASP A 140 8.66 -1.77 35.55
N PRO A 141 8.42 -1.54 36.85
CA PRO A 141 9.15 -2.22 37.92
C PRO A 141 8.94 -3.74 37.96
N GLU A 142 7.82 -4.26 37.44
CA GLU A 142 7.41 -5.65 37.61
C GLU A 142 7.91 -6.55 36.48
N ASN A 143 7.88 -6.08 35.23
CA ASN A 143 8.26 -6.88 34.06
C ASN A 143 9.51 -6.36 33.33
N GLY A 144 10.08 -5.22 33.77
CA GLY A 144 11.26 -4.59 33.16
C GLY A 144 11.00 -4.01 31.77
N GLY A 145 9.75 -3.96 31.32
CA GLY A 145 9.34 -3.37 30.06
C GLY A 145 9.50 -1.85 30.07
N VAL A 146 9.86 -1.28 28.93
CA VAL A 146 9.94 0.18 28.76
C VAL A 146 8.69 0.67 28.06
N THR A 147 8.04 1.65 28.66
CA THR A 147 6.92 2.38 28.07
C THR A 147 7.34 3.80 27.74
N PHE A 148 6.86 4.32 26.61
CA PHE A 148 7.19 5.66 26.17
C PHE A 148 5.92 6.44 25.97
N ASP A 149 5.98 7.74 26.26
CA ASP A 149 4.92 8.66 25.89
C ASP A 149 4.69 8.62 24.36
N ALA A 150 3.42 8.59 23.96
CA ALA A 150 3.01 8.46 22.57
C ALA A 150 3.49 9.65 21.71
N LEU A 151 3.58 10.85 22.27
CA LEU A 151 4.12 12.02 21.60
C LEU A 151 5.62 11.86 21.35
N ILE A 152 6.40 11.37 22.33
CA ILE A 152 7.84 11.14 22.19
C ILE A 152 8.11 10.20 21.02
N THR A 153 7.45 9.04 21.00
CA THR A 153 7.63 8.04 19.94
C THR A 153 7.19 8.57 18.57
N THR A 154 6.08 9.32 18.51
CA THR A 154 5.57 9.93 17.27
C THR A 154 6.54 10.96 16.71
N VAL A 155 6.95 11.94 17.53
CA VAL A 155 7.87 13.00 17.10
C VAL A 155 9.22 12.41 16.68
N CYS A 156 9.75 11.46 17.45
CA CYS A 156 10.99 10.75 17.13
C CYS A 156 10.90 10.05 15.76
N ALA A 157 9.88 9.21 15.58
CA ALA A 157 9.70 8.44 14.36
C ALA A 157 9.54 9.36 13.14
N ASP A 158 8.78 10.44 13.24
CA ASP A 158 8.55 11.38 12.13
C ASP A 158 9.82 12.14 11.75
N ARG A 159 10.59 12.59 12.75
CA ARG A 159 11.87 13.27 12.50
C ARG A 159 12.84 12.31 11.80
N LEU A 160 12.97 11.08 12.26
CA LEU A 160 13.82 10.07 11.61
C LEU A 160 13.34 9.70 10.20
N ALA A 161 12.02 9.57 10.01
CA ALA A 161 11.43 9.30 8.70
C ALA A 161 11.73 10.42 7.68
N ASN A 162 11.66 11.67 8.12
CA ASN A 162 12.05 12.82 7.30
C ASN A 162 13.54 12.77 6.96
N LYS A 163 14.40 12.41 7.91
CA LYS A 163 15.85 12.26 7.65
C LYS A 163 16.18 11.06 6.75
N CYS A 164 15.32 10.04 6.66
CA CYS A 164 15.45 8.99 5.65
C CYS A 164 15.31 9.52 4.21
N LYS A 165 14.77 10.74 4.04
CA LYS A 165 14.59 11.45 2.75
C LYS A 165 15.54 12.64 2.59
N ASP A 166 16.54 12.78 3.47
CA ASP A 166 17.50 13.90 3.45
C ASP A 166 18.30 13.98 2.13
N LEU A 167 18.71 15.18 1.74
CA LEU A 167 19.52 15.39 0.54
C LEU A 167 20.87 14.65 0.64
N ALA A 168 21.44 14.57 1.83
CA ALA A 168 22.72 13.92 2.07
C ALA A 168 22.55 12.41 2.28
N LEU A 169 23.18 11.61 1.42
CA LEU A 169 23.15 10.14 1.51
C LEU A 169 23.63 9.61 2.87
N ALA A 170 24.59 10.27 3.51
CA ALA A 170 25.14 9.84 4.79
C ALA A 170 24.12 10.01 5.94
N VAL A 171 23.25 11.02 5.86
CA VAL A 171 22.17 11.25 6.83
C VAL A 171 21.06 10.24 6.61
N ARG A 172 20.68 9.98 5.35
CA ARG A 172 19.67 8.96 5.01
C ARG A 172 20.02 7.58 5.55
N LYS A 173 21.29 7.18 5.38
CA LYS A 173 21.82 5.92 5.95
C LYS A 173 21.77 5.92 7.47
N GLN A 174 22.25 6.99 8.11
CA GLN A 174 22.27 7.08 9.57
C GLN A 174 20.86 7.03 10.16
N ALA A 175 19.91 7.76 9.58
CA ALA A 175 18.52 7.77 10.04
C ALA A 175 17.85 6.39 9.88
N ALA A 176 18.09 5.70 8.75
CA ALA A 176 17.58 4.35 8.54
C ALA A 176 18.18 3.34 9.52
N LEU A 177 19.49 3.43 9.79
CA LEU A 177 20.15 2.62 10.81
C LEU A 177 19.54 2.87 12.19
N THR A 178 19.42 4.12 12.60
CA THR A 178 18.85 4.50 13.91
C THR A 178 17.41 4.01 14.06
N LEU A 179 16.56 4.22 13.04
CA LEU A 179 15.19 3.73 13.06
C LEU A 179 15.12 2.19 13.11
N THR A 180 16.09 1.50 12.49
CA THR A 180 16.21 0.04 12.56
C THR A 180 16.56 -0.45 13.97
N ARG A 181 17.48 0.24 14.67
CA ARG A 181 17.85 -0.10 16.05
C ARG A 181 16.68 0.09 17.00
N LEU A 182 16.00 1.23 16.93
CA LEU A 182 14.79 1.50 17.72
C LEU A 182 13.66 0.50 17.43
N LEU A 183 13.51 0.07 16.18
CA LEU A 183 12.56 -0.99 15.83
C LEU A 183 12.95 -2.33 16.46
N GLN A 184 14.21 -2.73 16.42
CA GLN A 184 14.65 -4.02 16.96
C GLN A 184 14.50 -4.09 18.49
N GLU A 185 14.73 -2.97 19.18
CA GLU A 185 14.64 -2.89 20.64
C GLU A 185 13.20 -2.71 21.13
N TYR A 186 12.43 -1.82 20.51
CA TYR A 186 11.12 -1.39 21.02
C TYR A 186 9.95 -1.71 20.09
N GLY A 187 10.22 -2.27 18.90
CA GLY A 187 9.23 -2.45 17.85
C GLY A 187 8.13 -3.46 18.15
N LEU A 188 8.21 -4.26 19.22
CA LEU A 188 7.07 -5.08 19.67
C LEU A 188 6.04 -4.23 20.42
N ASN A 189 6.50 -3.30 21.25
CA ASN A 189 5.64 -2.47 22.11
C ASN A 189 5.22 -1.16 21.41
N VAL A 190 6.04 -0.65 20.49
CA VAL A 190 5.83 0.65 19.85
C VAL A 190 5.42 0.47 18.38
N GLU A 191 4.12 0.54 18.12
CA GLU A 191 3.56 0.44 16.76
C GLU A 191 4.12 1.49 15.81
N ARG A 192 4.36 2.71 16.32
CA ARG A 192 4.85 3.81 15.50
C ARG A 192 6.19 3.50 14.85
N PHE A 193 7.10 2.80 15.54
CA PHE A 193 8.37 2.40 14.93
C PHE A 193 8.19 1.34 13.85
N ARG A 194 7.24 0.39 14.03
CA ARG A 194 6.91 -0.60 12.99
C ARG A 194 6.42 0.08 11.72
N SER A 195 5.36 0.89 11.82
CA SER A 195 4.76 1.53 10.64
C SER A 195 5.75 2.48 9.98
N THR A 196 6.46 3.29 10.76
CA THR A 196 7.43 4.25 10.23
C THR A 196 8.59 3.54 9.54
N TRP A 197 9.13 2.46 10.11
CA TRP A 197 10.24 1.73 9.50
C TRP A 197 9.81 1.07 8.17
N LEU A 198 8.63 0.46 8.12
CA LEU A 198 8.08 -0.13 6.90
C LEU A 198 7.96 0.91 5.78
N HIS A 199 7.50 2.13 6.09
CA HIS A 199 7.33 3.16 5.07
C HIS A 199 8.59 4.00 4.78
N ALA A 200 9.51 4.17 5.73
CA ALA A 200 10.71 4.99 5.53
C ALA A 200 11.90 4.17 5.05
N VAL A 201 12.21 3.06 5.71
CA VAL A 201 13.42 2.27 5.43
C VAL A 201 13.21 1.38 4.20
N MET A 202 12.05 0.71 4.05
CA MET A 202 11.85 -0.13 2.87
C MET A 202 11.84 0.68 1.57
N HIS A 203 11.37 1.93 1.58
CA HIS A 203 11.41 2.80 0.40
C HIS A 203 12.83 3.16 -0.05
N GLN A 204 13.84 3.06 0.83
CA GLN A 204 15.24 3.27 0.42
C GLN A 204 15.78 2.17 -0.50
N ILE A 205 15.08 1.03 -0.67
CA ILE A 205 15.46 0.03 -1.69
C ILE A 205 15.36 0.59 -3.12
N VAL A 206 14.56 1.64 -3.32
CA VAL A 206 14.42 2.35 -4.61
C VAL A 206 15.01 3.76 -4.56
N ASP A 207 15.99 3.96 -3.68
CA ASP A 207 16.73 5.22 -3.62
C ASP A 207 17.45 5.53 -4.93
N ARG A 208 17.66 6.82 -5.24
CA ARG A 208 18.47 7.22 -6.40
C ARG A 208 19.95 6.81 -6.29
N GLU A 209 20.46 6.67 -5.06
CA GLU A 209 21.85 6.34 -4.79
C GLU A 209 22.02 4.82 -4.54
N PRO A 210 22.77 4.08 -5.39
CA PRO A 210 22.97 2.63 -5.22
C PRO A 210 23.55 2.25 -3.86
N SER A 211 24.45 3.08 -3.31
CA SER A 211 25.05 2.83 -2.01
C SER A 211 24.02 2.92 -0.86
N VAL A 212 22.92 3.67 -1.02
CA VAL A 212 21.81 3.72 -0.06
C VAL A 212 20.93 2.49 -0.23
N GLN A 213 20.63 2.08 -1.47
CA GLN A 213 19.89 0.84 -1.74
C GLN A 213 20.56 -0.39 -1.10
N GLN A 214 21.88 -0.53 -1.26
CA GLN A 214 22.64 -1.63 -0.65
C GLN A 214 22.58 -1.59 0.89
N HIS A 215 22.67 -0.40 1.48
CA HIS A 215 22.56 -0.23 2.92
C HIS A 215 21.16 -0.61 3.42
N ALA A 216 20.12 -0.14 2.74
CA ALA A 216 18.73 -0.46 3.07
C ALA A 216 18.48 -1.97 2.94
N ALA A 217 18.97 -2.62 1.88
CA ALA A 217 18.86 -4.06 1.71
C ALA A 217 19.50 -4.85 2.86
N LYS A 218 20.66 -4.39 3.36
CA LYS A 218 21.32 -4.98 4.53
C LYS A 218 20.45 -4.84 5.79
N LEU A 219 19.92 -3.65 6.06
CA LEU A 219 19.05 -3.42 7.24
C LEU A 219 17.76 -4.26 7.16
N ILE A 220 17.14 -4.33 5.98
CA ILE A 220 15.94 -5.14 5.77
C ILE A 220 16.25 -6.64 5.93
N SER A 221 17.41 -7.10 5.44
CA SER A 221 17.87 -8.48 5.65
C SER A 221 18.04 -8.79 7.14
N GLU A 222 18.70 -7.90 7.88
CA GLU A 222 18.93 -8.01 9.32
C GLU A 222 17.62 -8.17 10.11
N VAL A 223 16.58 -7.42 9.73
CA VAL A 223 15.27 -7.42 10.42
C VAL A 223 14.35 -8.54 9.95
N LEU A 224 14.31 -8.85 8.66
CA LEU A 224 13.28 -9.73 8.08
C LEU A 224 13.81 -11.09 7.62
N VAL A 225 15.05 -11.20 7.15
CA VAL A 225 15.55 -12.43 6.51
C VAL A 225 16.39 -13.24 7.47
N GLU A 226 17.35 -12.60 8.14
CA GLU A 226 18.25 -13.27 9.07
C GLU A 226 17.53 -13.93 10.25
N PRO A 227 16.50 -13.33 10.87
CA PRO A 227 15.76 -13.99 11.96
C PRO A 227 15.04 -15.26 11.50
N LEU A 228 14.59 -15.31 10.24
CA LEU A 228 13.94 -16.50 9.67
C LEU A 228 14.92 -17.66 9.45
N LEU A 229 16.21 -17.37 9.36
CA LEU A 229 17.27 -18.38 9.19
C LEU A 229 17.75 -18.96 10.52
N ARG A 230 17.39 -18.35 11.65
CA ARG A 230 17.72 -18.83 13.00
C ARG A 230 16.66 -19.85 13.44
N ASP A 231 17.07 -21.05 13.83
CA ASP A 231 16.17 -22.13 14.27
C ASP A 231 15.57 -21.92 15.69
N SER A 232 15.75 -20.74 16.30
CA SER A 232 15.31 -20.48 17.67
C SER A 232 13.85 -20.02 17.75
N ASN A 233 13.06 -20.68 18.60
CA ASN A 233 11.67 -20.29 18.91
C ASN A 233 11.55 -18.86 19.49
N ALA A 234 12.62 -18.32 20.08
CA ALA A 234 12.68 -17.00 20.69
C ALA A 234 12.98 -15.86 19.69
N SER A 235 13.56 -16.17 18.53
CA SER A 235 13.88 -15.15 17.53
C SER A 235 12.73 -15.01 16.55
N GLY A 236 11.82 -14.05 16.79
CA GLY A 236 11.14 -13.47 15.64
C GLY A 236 9.67 -13.12 15.75
N GLU A 237 9.09 -12.89 16.92
CA GLU A 237 7.73 -12.34 16.96
C GLU A 237 7.62 -11.04 16.12
N LEU A 238 8.61 -10.16 16.24
CA LEU A 238 8.68 -8.93 15.46
C LEU A 238 8.72 -9.18 13.95
N VAL A 239 9.53 -10.12 13.45
CA VAL A 239 9.58 -10.41 12.00
C VAL A 239 8.23 -10.90 11.49
N TRP A 240 7.50 -11.71 12.26
CA TRP A 240 6.18 -12.18 11.84
C TRP A 240 5.13 -11.08 11.87
N VAL A 241 5.16 -10.17 12.84
CA VAL A 241 4.32 -8.97 12.86
C VAL A 241 4.59 -8.10 11.62
N LEU A 242 5.86 -7.87 11.29
CA LEU A 242 6.24 -7.06 10.13
C LEU A 242 5.89 -7.77 8.81
N LEU A 243 6.10 -9.08 8.70
CA LEU A 243 5.72 -9.85 7.52
C LEU A 243 4.20 -9.88 7.32
N ALA A 244 3.40 -9.91 8.39
CA ALA A 244 1.95 -9.78 8.29
C ALA A 244 1.55 -8.39 7.76
N ALA A 245 2.17 -7.31 8.25
CA ALA A 245 1.93 -5.97 7.72
C ALA A 245 2.34 -5.84 6.24
N ILE A 246 3.48 -6.42 5.86
CA ILE A 246 3.92 -6.50 4.45
C ILE A 246 2.91 -7.31 3.62
N GLU A 247 2.39 -8.42 4.15
CA GLU A 247 1.41 -9.27 3.48
C GLU A 247 0.13 -8.53 3.12
N GLU A 248 -0.32 -7.59 3.95
CA GLU A 248 -1.52 -6.79 3.72
C GLU A 248 -1.31 -5.71 2.63
N GLU A 249 -0.14 -5.06 2.60
CA GLU A 249 0.09 -3.88 1.75
C GLU A 249 0.86 -4.19 0.45
N ALA A 250 0.21 -3.96 -0.70
CA ALA A 250 0.77 -4.31 -2.01
C ALA A 250 2.10 -3.61 -2.34
N ASP A 251 2.26 -2.36 -1.93
CA ASP A 251 3.48 -1.60 -2.19
C ASP A 251 4.66 -2.10 -1.34
N LEU A 252 4.42 -2.45 -0.07
CA LEU A 252 5.42 -3.10 0.76
C LEU A 252 5.83 -4.47 0.21
N ARG A 253 4.88 -5.29 -0.30
CA ARG A 253 5.22 -6.56 -0.98
C ARG A 253 6.15 -6.34 -2.17
N ARG A 254 5.89 -5.31 -2.98
CA ARG A 254 6.74 -4.96 -4.14
C ARG A 254 8.14 -4.51 -3.72
N LEU A 255 8.25 -3.68 -2.68
CA LEU A 255 9.53 -3.26 -2.14
C LEU A 255 10.30 -4.45 -1.55
N PHE A 256 9.62 -5.33 -0.83
CA PHE A 256 10.24 -6.52 -0.27
C PHE A 256 10.73 -7.49 -1.34
N LEU A 257 9.95 -7.73 -2.40
CA LEU A 257 10.39 -8.52 -3.56
C LEU A 257 11.68 -7.93 -4.17
N ARG A 258 11.75 -6.60 -4.34
CA ARG A 258 12.97 -5.93 -4.84
C ARG A 258 14.17 -6.19 -3.92
N THR A 259 13.97 -6.14 -2.61
CA THR A 259 15.01 -6.51 -1.64
C THR A 259 15.45 -7.96 -1.80
N LEU A 260 14.52 -8.91 -1.91
CA LEU A 260 14.87 -10.33 -2.06
C LEU A 260 15.63 -10.60 -3.37
N VAL A 261 15.27 -9.94 -4.47
CA VAL A 261 15.99 -10.00 -5.75
C VAL A 261 17.42 -9.44 -5.60
N HIS A 262 17.56 -8.31 -4.90
CA HIS A 262 18.88 -7.73 -4.60
C HIS A 262 19.74 -8.69 -3.79
N LEU A 263 19.22 -9.23 -2.68
CA LEU A 263 19.94 -10.18 -1.82
C LEU A 263 20.33 -11.46 -2.57
N HIS A 264 19.46 -11.96 -3.46
CA HIS A 264 19.81 -13.10 -4.30
C HIS A 264 20.94 -12.76 -5.29
N THR A 265 20.86 -11.62 -5.97
CA THR A 265 21.86 -11.20 -6.94
C THR A 265 23.24 -11.08 -6.28
N GLU A 266 23.28 -10.56 -5.06
CA GLU A 266 24.49 -10.46 -4.21
C GLU A 266 24.89 -11.78 -3.53
N LYS A 267 24.18 -12.88 -3.78
CA LYS A 267 24.39 -14.21 -3.17
C LYS A 267 24.32 -14.22 -1.64
N LEU A 268 23.56 -13.30 -1.06
CA LEU A 268 23.32 -13.18 0.38
C LEU A 268 22.08 -13.94 0.85
N LEU A 269 21.28 -14.50 -0.07
CA LEU A 269 20.06 -15.24 0.25
C LEU A 269 20.28 -16.75 0.22
N SER A 270 20.16 -17.40 1.38
CA SER A 270 20.30 -18.86 1.50
C SER A 270 19.05 -19.62 1.04
N SER A 271 19.22 -20.68 0.25
CA SER A 271 18.12 -21.59 -0.15
C SER A 271 17.48 -22.31 1.04
N ARG A 272 18.16 -22.40 2.19
CA ARG A 272 17.63 -22.95 3.45
C ARG A 272 16.32 -22.30 3.86
N ILE A 273 16.13 -21.01 3.54
CA ILE A 273 14.91 -20.26 3.89
C ILE A 273 13.64 -20.95 3.37
N VAL A 274 13.70 -21.58 2.19
CA VAL A 274 12.55 -22.26 1.57
C VAL A 274 12.06 -23.41 2.45
N LYS A 275 12.97 -24.24 2.94
CA LYS A 275 12.65 -25.35 3.83
C LYS A 275 12.06 -24.86 5.16
N LEU A 276 12.63 -23.80 5.72
CA LEU A 276 12.15 -23.21 6.98
C LEU A 276 10.75 -22.63 6.84
N LEU A 277 10.47 -21.93 5.73
CA LEU A 277 9.15 -21.35 5.45
C LEU A 277 8.08 -22.44 5.27
N PHE A 278 8.35 -23.53 4.54
CA PHE A 278 7.41 -24.64 4.44
C PHE A 278 7.13 -25.26 5.81
N ASN A 279 8.17 -25.56 6.59
CA ASN A 279 8.01 -26.10 7.94
C ASN A 279 7.19 -25.18 8.85
N ARG A 280 7.38 -23.86 8.73
CA ARG A 280 6.65 -22.87 9.51
C ARG A 280 5.18 -22.78 9.08
N ALA A 281 4.92 -22.72 7.78
CA ALA A 281 3.57 -22.68 7.22
C ALA A 281 2.72 -23.86 7.71
N SER A 282 3.30 -25.06 7.79
CA SER A 282 2.60 -26.26 8.29
C SER A 282 2.39 -26.27 9.80
N LYS A 283 3.32 -25.70 10.59
CA LYS A 283 3.26 -25.74 12.07
C LYS A 283 2.50 -24.57 12.70
N GLN A 284 2.39 -23.44 12.01
CA GLN A 284 1.84 -22.20 12.55
C GLN A 284 0.82 -21.58 11.58
N PRO A 285 -0.47 -21.98 11.65
CA PRO A 285 -1.50 -21.52 10.72
C PRO A 285 -1.65 -19.99 10.68
N GLN A 286 -1.49 -19.31 11.82
CA GLN A 286 -1.51 -17.85 11.95
C GLN A 286 -0.53 -17.15 10.98
N GLN A 287 0.58 -17.81 10.66
CA GLN A 287 1.70 -17.28 9.88
C GLN A 287 1.72 -17.82 8.45
N ALA A 288 0.75 -18.64 8.08
CA ALA A 288 0.70 -19.30 6.78
C ALA A 288 0.66 -18.29 5.63
N ASN A 289 -0.17 -17.24 5.71
CA ASN A 289 -0.26 -16.22 4.65
C ASN A 289 1.10 -15.55 4.36
N ALA A 290 1.79 -15.11 5.40
CA ALA A 290 3.13 -14.51 5.27
C ALA A 290 4.14 -15.52 4.69
N CYS A 291 4.11 -16.77 5.12
CA CYS A 291 5.00 -17.81 4.59
C CYS A 291 4.73 -18.09 3.10
N TRP A 292 3.46 -18.24 2.71
CA TRP A 292 3.07 -18.48 1.33
C TRP A 292 3.34 -17.28 0.42
N MET A 293 3.14 -16.05 0.92
CA MET A 293 3.57 -14.84 0.25
C MET A 293 5.08 -14.93 -0.07
N MET A 294 5.93 -15.16 0.94
CA MET A 294 7.38 -15.27 0.75
C MET A 294 7.75 -16.39 -0.22
N LEU A 295 7.20 -17.60 -0.05
CA LEU A 295 7.45 -18.74 -0.94
C LEU A 295 7.09 -18.40 -2.39
N SER A 296 5.96 -17.70 -2.61
CA SER A 296 5.54 -17.28 -3.94
C SER A 296 6.49 -16.25 -4.57
N GLU A 297 7.02 -15.31 -3.79
CA GLU A 297 8.01 -14.33 -4.26
C GLU A 297 9.36 -14.98 -4.56
N LEU A 298 9.85 -15.82 -3.64
CA LEU A 298 11.11 -16.55 -3.79
C LEU A 298 11.10 -17.50 -4.99
N SER A 299 9.94 -18.09 -5.31
CA SER A 299 9.81 -19.02 -6.45
C SER A 299 10.14 -18.41 -7.81
N ALA A 300 10.17 -17.07 -7.92
CA ALA A 300 10.54 -16.38 -9.15
C ALA A 300 12.03 -16.59 -9.51
N PHE A 301 12.89 -16.85 -8.52
CA PHE A 301 14.33 -16.91 -8.72
C PHE A 301 15.08 -17.98 -7.89
N LEU A 302 14.44 -18.58 -6.88
CA LEU A 302 14.94 -19.76 -6.18
C LEU A 302 14.24 -21.04 -6.63
N ASP A 303 14.88 -22.17 -6.31
CA ASP A 303 14.29 -23.50 -6.49
C ASP A 303 13.28 -23.81 -5.38
N VAL A 304 12.03 -23.44 -5.59
CA VAL A 304 10.91 -23.72 -4.69
C VAL A 304 10.06 -24.83 -5.32
N SER A 305 9.84 -25.92 -4.59
CA SER A 305 9.00 -27.03 -5.06
C SER A 305 7.52 -26.59 -5.14
N PRO A 306 6.83 -26.82 -6.28
CA PRO A 306 5.40 -26.56 -6.38
C PRO A 306 4.53 -27.64 -5.73
N ALA A 307 5.08 -28.79 -5.34
CA ALA A 307 4.29 -29.92 -4.86
C ALA A 307 3.36 -29.58 -3.68
N PRO A 308 3.80 -28.87 -2.61
CA PRO A 308 2.91 -28.51 -1.51
C PRO A 308 1.78 -27.56 -1.93
N ALA A 309 2.03 -26.68 -2.89
CA ALA A 309 0.97 -25.80 -3.42
C ALA A 309 -0.08 -26.63 -4.20
N ILE A 310 0.36 -27.61 -4.98
CA ILE A 310 -0.53 -28.47 -5.78
C ILE A 310 -1.39 -29.38 -4.88
N GLU A 311 -0.85 -29.82 -3.76
CA GLU A 311 -1.57 -30.65 -2.79
C GLU A 311 -2.70 -29.87 -2.10
N HIS A 312 -2.42 -28.65 -1.65
CA HIS A 312 -3.35 -27.90 -0.80
C HIS A 312 -4.24 -26.88 -1.52
N TRP A 313 -3.91 -26.46 -2.75
CA TRP A 313 -4.65 -25.33 -3.36
C TRP A 313 -6.14 -25.59 -3.55
N SER A 314 -6.54 -26.84 -3.81
CA SER A 314 -7.95 -27.21 -4.00
C SER A 314 -8.78 -27.04 -2.72
N GLU A 315 -8.17 -27.20 -1.55
CA GLU A 315 -8.78 -27.00 -0.23
C GLU A 315 -9.12 -25.52 0.02
N HIS A 316 -8.50 -24.61 -0.74
CA HIS A 316 -8.63 -23.16 -0.61
C HIS A 316 -9.51 -22.52 -1.70
N LEU A 317 -10.17 -23.33 -2.54
CA LEU A 317 -11.16 -22.88 -3.53
C LEU A 317 -12.51 -22.54 -2.86
N ASN A 318 -12.54 -21.52 -2.00
CA ASN A 318 -13.78 -20.98 -1.42
C ASN A 318 -14.29 -19.80 -2.27
N LEU A 319 -15.61 -19.79 -2.56
CA LEU A 319 -16.26 -18.73 -3.35
C LEU A 319 -16.47 -17.46 -2.56
N ASP A 320 -16.76 -17.60 -1.26
CA ASP A 320 -17.36 -16.55 -0.43
C ASP A 320 -16.30 -15.83 0.40
N GLU A 321 -15.19 -16.51 0.67
CA GLU A 321 -14.08 -15.96 1.45
C GLU A 321 -12.91 -15.55 0.57
N GLN A 322 -12.37 -14.36 0.82
CA GLN A 322 -11.13 -13.93 0.19
C GLN A 322 -9.94 -14.65 0.82
N ASN A 323 -9.55 -15.79 0.27
CA ASN A 323 -8.39 -16.53 0.73
C ASN A 323 -7.13 -16.19 -0.08
N ARG A 324 -6.22 -15.37 0.47
CA ARG A 324 -4.98 -14.95 -0.22
C ARG A 324 -4.04 -16.09 -0.56
N LEU A 325 -4.12 -17.22 0.15
CA LEU A 325 -3.31 -18.42 -0.11
C LEU A 325 -3.46 -18.89 -1.55
N ILE A 326 -4.67 -18.83 -2.12
CA ILE A 326 -4.88 -19.28 -3.50
C ILE A 326 -4.10 -18.42 -4.50
N GLY A 327 -3.98 -17.12 -4.24
CA GLY A 327 -3.18 -16.21 -5.07
C GLY A 327 -1.69 -16.56 -5.00
N TYR A 328 -1.17 -16.80 -3.80
CA TYR A 328 0.23 -17.17 -3.58
C TYR A 328 0.57 -18.54 -4.17
N MET A 329 -0.26 -19.54 -3.93
CA MET A 329 -0.11 -20.90 -4.49
C MET A 329 -0.18 -20.87 -6.02
N SER A 330 -1.13 -20.13 -6.60
CA SER A 330 -1.24 -19.97 -8.06
C SER A 330 0.00 -19.31 -8.64
N LYS A 331 0.51 -18.23 -8.02
CA LYS A 331 1.74 -17.56 -8.44
C LYS A 331 2.95 -18.50 -8.38
N LEU A 332 3.08 -19.29 -7.31
CA LEU A 332 4.16 -20.28 -7.16
C LEU A 332 4.08 -21.35 -8.26
N ILE A 333 2.90 -21.92 -8.49
CA ILE A 333 2.67 -22.90 -9.55
C ILE A 333 3.02 -22.29 -10.91
N ALA A 334 2.60 -21.05 -11.19
CA ALA A 334 2.89 -20.36 -12.45
C ALA A 334 4.41 -20.16 -12.68
N ASN A 335 5.14 -19.76 -11.65
CA ASN A 335 6.59 -19.55 -11.69
C ASN A 335 7.36 -20.85 -11.91
N ARG A 336 6.84 -21.96 -11.38
CA ARG A 336 7.47 -23.30 -11.42
C ARG A 336 6.82 -24.26 -12.42
N ALA A 337 5.96 -23.73 -13.31
CA ALA A 337 5.19 -24.53 -14.27
C ALA A 337 6.07 -25.37 -15.22
N ASP A 338 7.30 -24.92 -15.49
CA ASP A 338 8.23 -25.61 -16.38
C ASP A 338 8.83 -26.87 -15.73
N CYS A 339 8.81 -26.96 -14.39
CA CYS A 339 9.36 -28.08 -13.61
C CYS A 339 8.29 -29.12 -13.22
N LEU A 340 7.04 -28.97 -13.67
CA LEU A 340 5.96 -29.88 -13.33
C LEU A 340 6.11 -31.23 -14.04
N SER A 341 5.94 -32.31 -13.29
CA SER A 341 5.77 -33.66 -13.86
C SER A 341 4.52 -33.73 -14.73
N LEU A 342 4.47 -34.73 -15.62
CA LEU A 342 3.31 -34.95 -16.49
C LEU A 342 2.02 -35.17 -15.67
N GLN A 343 2.10 -35.94 -14.59
CA GLN A 343 0.97 -36.20 -13.69
C GLN A 343 0.46 -34.92 -13.02
N GLN A 344 1.37 -34.12 -12.43
CA GLN A 344 1.01 -32.83 -11.81
C GLN A 344 0.40 -31.88 -12.82
N ARG A 345 0.96 -31.81 -14.04
CA ARG A 345 0.43 -30.97 -15.11
C ARG A 345 -0.98 -31.38 -15.48
N ASN A 346 -1.23 -32.67 -15.71
CA ASN A 346 -2.56 -33.17 -16.10
C ASN A 346 -3.59 -32.95 -14.98
N PHE A 347 -3.21 -33.19 -13.73
CA PHE A 347 -4.06 -32.89 -12.57
C PHE A 347 -4.44 -31.41 -12.54
N LEU A 348 -3.47 -30.50 -12.61
CA LEU A 348 -3.71 -29.05 -12.60
C LEU A 348 -4.52 -28.59 -13.82
N LYS A 349 -4.29 -29.15 -15.01
CA LYS A 349 -5.08 -28.84 -16.20
C LYS A 349 -6.57 -29.13 -15.98
N SER A 350 -6.90 -30.30 -15.43
CA SER A 350 -8.28 -30.64 -15.10
C SER A 350 -8.79 -29.74 -14.00
N ASN A 351 -8.11 -29.72 -12.83
CA ASN A 351 -8.64 -29.10 -11.63
C ASN A 351 -8.78 -27.56 -11.76
N MET A 352 -7.78 -26.87 -12.33
CA MET A 352 -7.88 -25.42 -12.62
C MET A 352 -8.86 -25.13 -13.75
N GLY A 353 -8.87 -25.94 -14.81
CA GLY A 353 -9.82 -25.79 -15.92
C GLY A 353 -11.26 -25.91 -15.44
N ASP A 354 -11.56 -26.90 -14.59
CA ASP A 354 -12.86 -27.15 -14.00
C ASP A 354 -13.26 -26.05 -13.02
N ALA A 355 -12.32 -25.58 -12.19
CA ALA A 355 -12.56 -24.47 -11.27
C ALA A 355 -12.92 -23.18 -12.02
N LEU A 356 -12.19 -22.84 -13.09
CA LEU A 356 -12.48 -21.66 -13.93
C LEU A 356 -13.81 -21.81 -14.68
N THR A 357 -14.01 -22.96 -15.32
CA THR A 357 -15.20 -23.25 -16.14
C THR A 357 -16.49 -23.30 -15.35
N ASN A 358 -16.42 -23.65 -14.07
CA ASN A 358 -17.56 -23.69 -13.15
C ASN A 358 -17.60 -22.48 -12.22
N HIS A 359 -16.82 -21.44 -12.51
CA HIS A 359 -16.79 -20.18 -11.76
C HIS A 359 -16.53 -20.38 -10.25
N LYS A 360 -15.70 -21.36 -9.91
CA LYS A 360 -15.36 -21.73 -8.53
C LYS A 360 -14.26 -20.86 -7.89
N VAL A 361 -13.77 -19.85 -8.59
CA VAL A 361 -12.67 -19.00 -8.12
C VAL A 361 -13.21 -17.64 -7.69
N ASN A 362 -12.88 -17.22 -6.47
CA ASN A 362 -13.24 -15.88 -5.98
C ASN A 362 -12.70 -14.80 -6.95
N PRO A 363 -13.50 -13.76 -7.29
CA PRO A 363 -13.14 -12.79 -8.32
C PRO A 363 -11.76 -12.15 -8.15
N THR A 364 -11.34 -11.90 -6.92
CA THR A 364 -10.04 -11.30 -6.59
C THR A 364 -8.86 -12.11 -7.13
N TYR A 365 -8.99 -13.44 -7.21
CA TYR A 365 -7.89 -14.34 -7.57
C TYR A 365 -8.03 -14.99 -8.94
N ILE A 366 -9.09 -14.69 -9.71
CA ILE A 366 -9.28 -15.23 -11.07
C ILE A 366 -8.06 -14.96 -11.94
N ASN A 367 -7.50 -13.75 -11.89
CA ASN A 367 -6.32 -13.39 -12.66
C ASN A 367 -5.12 -14.30 -12.34
N ALA A 368 -4.84 -14.53 -11.05
CA ALA A 368 -3.72 -15.35 -10.61
C ALA A 368 -3.91 -16.82 -10.98
N VAL A 369 -5.11 -17.39 -10.74
CA VAL A 369 -5.44 -18.78 -11.08
C VAL A 369 -5.42 -18.99 -12.59
N TYR A 370 -5.99 -18.06 -13.36
CA TYR A 370 -6.00 -18.14 -14.82
C TYR A 370 -4.58 -18.05 -15.39
N PHE A 371 -3.74 -17.15 -14.87
CA PHE A 371 -2.34 -17.07 -15.29
C PHE A 371 -1.58 -18.36 -14.98
N ALA A 372 -1.80 -18.96 -13.80
CA ALA A 372 -1.23 -20.26 -13.46
C ALA A 372 -1.69 -21.35 -14.43
N TYR A 373 -2.99 -21.41 -14.74
CA TYR A 373 -3.55 -22.33 -15.73
C TYR A 373 -2.91 -22.16 -17.12
N ALA A 374 -2.79 -20.91 -17.60
CA ALA A 374 -2.15 -20.61 -18.87
C ALA A 374 -0.67 -21.06 -18.90
N ARG A 375 0.06 -20.92 -17.79
CA ARG A 375 1.43 -21.42 -17.64
C ARG A 375 1.50 -22.95 -17.57
N VAL A 376 0.56 -23.60 -16.88
CA VAL A 376 0.42 -25.06 -16.83
C VAL A 376 0.13 -25.65 -18.22
N LEU A 377 -0.66 -24.96 -19.04
CA LEU A 377 -0.89 -25.33 -20.44
C LEU A 377 0.35 -25.12 -21.32
N LYS A 378 1.35 -24.34 -20.87
CA LYS A 378 2.39 -23.75 -21.73
C LYS A 378 1.78 -22.88 -22.84
N GLY A 379 0.65 -22.22 -22.56
CA GLY A 379 -0.04 -21.33 -23.48
C GLY A 379 0.52 -19.91 -23.52
N VAL A 380 1.35 -19.55 -22.53
CA VAL A 380 2.01 -18.24 -22.41
C VAL A 380 3.49 -18.42 -22.05
N ALA A 381 4.35 -17.57 -22.61
CA ALA A 381 5.78 -17.57 -22.33
C ALA A 381 6.07 -17.14 -20.88
N LYS A 382 7.23 -17.54 -20.36
CA LYS A 382 7.76 -16.98 -19.11
C LYS A 382 8.22 -15.55 -19.42
N GLY A 383 7.94 -14.59 -18.52
CA GLY A 383 8.27 -13.18 -18.76
C GLY A 383 9.72 -13.01 -19.22
N GLY A 384 9.92 -12.41 -20.40
CA GLY A 384 11.24 -12.23 -21.03
C GLY A 384 11.44 -12.99 -22.35
N ASP A 385 10.77 -14.13 -22.54
CA ASP A 385 10.93 -14.95 -23.76
C ASP A 385 9.98 -14.49 -24.87
N GLN A 386 10.23 -13.30 -25.42
CA GLN A 386 9.56 -12.83 -26.65
C GLN A 386 10.06 -13.55 -27.91
N GLN A 387 11.03 -14.47 -27.79
CA GLN A 387 11.68 -15.13 -28.92
C GLN A 387 10.87 -16.28 -29.54
N LEU A 388 9.90 -16.87 -28.82
CA LEU A 388 9.00 -17.87 -29.39
C LEU A 388 7.81 -17.19 -30.06
N GLN A 389 7.66 -17.35 -31.38
CA GLN A 389 6.54 -16.79 -32.13
C GLN A 389 5.18 -17.24 -31.57
N GLN A 390 5.06 -18.48 -31.07
CA GLN A 390 3.93 -18.95 -30.25
C GLN A 390 4.34 -20.08 -29.29
N PRO A 391 3.90 -20.05 -28.01
CA PRO A 391 4.10 -21.16 -27.06
C PRO A 391 3.41 -22.46 -27.50
N PRO A 392 3.94 -23.66 -27.15
CA PRO A 392 3.42 -24.94 -27.64
C PRO A 392 1.98 -25.24 -27.19
N GLY A 393 1.55 -24.69 -26.05
CA GLY A 393 0.18 -24.82 -25.57
C GLY A 393 -0.76 -23.70 -26.01
N HIS A 394 -0.33 -22.81 -26.90
CA HIS A 394 -1.11 -21.64 -27.29
C HIS A 394 -2.47 -22.02 -27.89
N ALA A 395 -2.50 -22.96 -28.82
CA ALA A 395 -3.74 -23.45 -29.44
C ALA A 395 -4.67 -24.16 -28.44
N GLU A 396 -4.10 -24.86 -27.45
CA GLU A 396 -4.89 -25.51 -26.39
C GLU A 396 -5.56 -24.45 -25.49
N LEU A 397 -4.81 -23.42 -25.09
CA LEU A 397 -5.33 -22.29 -24.33
C LEU A 397 -6.39 -21.51 -25.12
N GLU A 398 -6.19 -21.29 -26.42
CA GLU A 398 -7.16 -20.61 -27.27
C GLU A 398 -8.50 -21.38 -27.36
N ARG A 399 -8.44 -22.71 -27.57
CA ARG A 399 -9.64 -23.56 -27.57
C ARG A 399 -10.35 -23.56 -26.22
N PHE A 400 -9.60 -23.58 -25.12
CA PHE A 400 -10.17 -23.41 -23.79
C PHE A 400 -10.89 -22.06 -23.68
N ASN A 401 -10.24 -20.97 -24.06
CA ASN A 401 -10.81 -19.62 -24.00
C ASN A 401 -12.08 -19.47 -24.84
N GLN A 402 -12.12 -20.05 -26.04
CA GLN A 402 -13.33 -20.02 -26.89
C GLN A 402 -14.54 -20.65 -26.18
N ARG A 403 -14.34 -21.85 -25.58
CA ARG A 403 -15.40 -22.55 -24.85
C ARG A 403 -15.78 -21.82 -23.56
N TRP A 404 -14.78 -21.44 -22.78
CA TRP A 404 -14.99 -20.79 -21.49
C TRP A 404 -15.65 -19.42 -21.65
N TYR A 405 -15.19 -18.61 -22.60
CA TYR A 405 -15.81 -17.32 -22.94
C TYR A 405 -17.27 -17.49 -23.36
N SER A 406 -17.57 -18.45 -24.24
CA SER A 406 -18.94 -18.69 -24.71
C SER A 406 -19.88 -19.07 -23.57
N LYS A 407 -19.45 -19.99 -22.70
CA LYS A 407 -20.20 -20.38 -21.49
C LYS A 407 -20.40 -19.20 -20.54
N THR A 408 -19.34 -18.45 -20.27
CA THR A 408 -19.35 -17.29 -19.35
C THR A 408 -20.23 -16.16 -19.87
N LEU A 409 -20.19 -15.87 -21.18
CA LEU A 409 -20.99 -14.82 -21.81
C LEU A 409 -22.49 -15.17 -21.78
N ARG A 410 -22.85 -16.44 -22.01
CA ARG A 410 -24.24 -16.92 -21.86
C ARG A 410 -24.70 -16.78 -20.40
N ALA A 411 -23.87 -17.19 -19.45
CA ALA A 411 -24.17 -17.06 -18.02
C ALA A 411 -24.33 -15.58 -17.61
N LEU A 412 -23.48 -14.69 -18.12
CA LEU A 412 -23.58 -13.24 -17.88
C LEU A 412 -24.89 -12.69 -18.43
N ASP A 413 -25.24 -13.02 -19.66
CA ASP A 413 -26.50 -12.59 -20.30
C ASP A 413 -27.72 -13.04 -19.48
N LYS A 414 -27.75 -14.32 -19.06
CA LYS A 414 -28.79 -14.87 -18.19
C LYS A 414 -28.84 -14.23 -16.81
N THR A 415 -27.71 -13.82 -16.25
CA THR A 415 -27.68 -13.17 -14.92
C THR A 415 -28.06 -11.69 -15.00
N VAL A 416 -27.83 -11.04 -16.15
CA VAL A 416 -28.19 -9.63 -16.36
C VAL A 416 -29.68 -9.45 -16.63
N TYR A 417 -30.32 -10.38 -17.34
CA TYR A 417 -31.73 -10.29 -17.76
C TYR A 417 -32.63 -11.28 -17.00
N GLU A 418 -33.85 -10.87 -16.68
CA GLU A 418 -34.87 -11.74 -16.07
C GLU A 418 -35.32 -12.83 -17.06
N GLU A 419 -35.26 -14.10 -16.64
CA GLU A 419 -35.93 -15.21 -17.35
C GLU A 419 -37.45 -15.09 -17.15
N GLY A 420 -38.10 -14.19 -17.91
CA GLY A 420 -39.55 -14.01 -17.80
C GLY A 420 -40.22 -12.90 -18.60
N ALA A 421 -39.49 -12.04 -19.33
CA ALA A 421 -40.11 -10.93 -20.06
C ALA A 421 -39.90 -11.03 -21.59
N SER A 422 -40.89 -11.64 -22.24
CA SER A 422 -41.23 -11.67 -23.68
C SER A 422 -40.46 -12.62 -24.63
N GLY A 423 -41.20 -13.65 -25.06
CA GLY A 423 -41.61 -13.85 -26.46
C GLY A 423 -40.55 -13.59 -27.52
N ASP A 424 -39.66 -14.57 -27.70
CA ASP A 424 -39.29 -15.18 -28.97
C ASP A 424 -38.20 -16.19 -28.63
N GLU A 425 -38.54 -17.48 -28.77
CA GLU A 425 -37.55 -18.54 -28.85
C GLU A 425 -36.58 -18.22 -29.98
N ILE A 426 -35.35 -17.86 -29.63
CA ILE A 426 -34.22 -18.01 -30.55
C ILE A 426 -33.37 -19.12 -29.95
N VAL A 427 -33.88 -20.34 -30.12
CA VAL A 427 -33.08 -21.56 -30.04
C VAL A 427 -32.08 -21.49 -31.19
N SER A 428 -30.78 -21.51 -30.88
CA SER A 428 -29.79 -21.62 -31.94
C SER A 428 -29.92 -23.01 -32.56
N PHE A 429 -29.99 -23.06 -33.88
CA PHE A 429 -30.17 -24.26 -34.71
C PHE A 429 -29.19 -25.42 -34.40
N GLU A 430 -28.10 -25.14 -33.68
CA GLU A 430 -27.11 -26.13 -33.24
C GLU A 430 -27.57 -26.98 -32.03
N GLU A 431 -28.50 -26.47 -31.20
CA GLU A 431 -28.96 -27.15 -29.97
C GLU A 431 -30.08 -28.17 -30.25
N GLN A 432 -30.83 -28.00 -31.36
CA GLN A 432 -31.85 -28.97 -31.78
C GLN A 432 -31.25 -30.27 -32.36
N ILE A 433 -30.00 -30.23 -32.83
CA ILE A 433 -29.34 -31.40 -33.43
C ILE A 433 -28.77 -32.32 -32.34
N GLU A 434 -28.22 -31.78 -31.25
CA GLU A 434 -27.68 -32.61 -30.15
C GLU A 434 -28.78 -33.27 -29.30
N ASP A 435 -29.92 -32.61 -29.08
CA ASP A 435 -31.03 -33.20 -28.33
C ASP A 435 -31.83 -34.24 -29.15
N HIS A 436 -31.95 -34.06 -30.48
CA HIS A 436 -32.53 -35.10 -31.35
C HIS A 436 -31.65 -36.34 -31.51
N LEU A 437 -30.33 -36.22 -31.35
CA LEU A 437 -29.41 -37.36 -31.42
C LEU A 437 -29.30 -38.14 -30.09
N ARG A 438 -29.65 -37.52 -28.95
CA ARG A 438 -29.66 -38.19 -27.63
C ARG A 438 -30.95 -38.95 -27.34
N SER A 439 -32.05 -38.66 -28.02
CA SER A 439 -33.36 -39.28 -27.76
C SER A 439 -33.51 -40.72 -28.28
N PHE A 440 -32.55 -41.24 -29.06
CA PHE A 440 -32.63 -42.57 -29.68
C PHE A 440 -31.77 -43.67 -29.05
N GLN A 441 -31.02 -43.39 -27.97
CA GLN A 441 -30.17 -44.41 -27.34
C GLN A 441 -30.20 -44.29 -25.82
N SER A 442 -31.20 -44.90 -25.16
CA SER A 442 -31.09 -45.67 -23.90
C SER A 442 -32.48 -46.11 -23.40
N PRO A 443 -32.66 -47.35 -22.87
CA PRO A 443 -33.90 -47.81 -22.26
C PRO A 443 -34.04 -47.29 -20.81
N PRO A 444 -35.26 -47.34 -20.21
CA PRO A 444 -35.50 -46.75 -18.91
C PRO A 444 -35.08 -47.72 -17.79
N ASP A 445 -34.15 -47.31 -16.94
CA ASP A 445 -33.92 -47.96 -15.64
C ASP A 445 -34.58 -47.13 -14.53
N ASN A 446 -35.55 -47.76 -13.87
CA ASN A 446 -36.07 -47.35 -12.58
C ASN A 446 -34.98 -47.56 -11.53
N ASN A 447 -34.55 -46.48 -10.86
CA ASN A 447 -34.25 -46.54 -9.43
C ASN A 447 -34.32 -45.15 -8.81
N ASN A 448 -35.28 -45.04 -7.89
CA ASN A 448 -35.54 -43.94 -7.00
C ASN A 448 -34.50 -44.03 -5.87
N GLU A 449 -33.67 -43.01 -5.67
CA GLU A 449 -33.17 -42.59 -4.34
C GLU A 449 -32.28 -41.34 -4.43
N ASN A 450 -32.40 -40.48 -3.41
CA ASN A 450 -31.61 -39.29 -3.09
C ASN A 450 -31.94 -37.99 -3.86
N ARG A 451 -33.02 -37.34 -3.42
CA ARG A 451 -33.21 -35.89 -3.57
C ARG A 451 -32.14 -35.14 -2.76
N GLU A 452 -31.07 -34.74 -3.43
CA GLU A 452 -30.22 -33.66 -2.94
C GLU A 452 -31.03 -32.35 -2.91
N ASN A 453 -30.90 -31.61 -1.81
CA ASN A 453 -31.51 -30.30 -1.61
C ASN A 453 -30.98 -29.31 -2.66
N VAL A 454 -31.81 -28.99 -3.66
CA VAL A 454 -31.56 -27.91 -4.62
C VAL A 454 -31.67 -26.57 -3.87
N VAL A 455 -30.52 -26.06 -3.42
CA VAL A 455 -30.38 -24.66 -3.03
C VAL A 455 -30.64 -23.82 -4.28
N THR A 456 -31.73 -23.06 -4.28
CA THR A 456 -32.05 -22.09 -5.33
C THR A 456 -31.05 -20.94 -5.24
N ASP A 457 -29.97 -21.03 -6.03
CA ASP A 457 -28.89 -20.04 -6.12
C ASP A 457 -29.45 -18.72 -6.69
N LYS A 458 -29.91 -17.82 -5.80
CA LYS A 458 -30.32 -16.48 -6.20
C LYS A 458 -29.11 -15.77 -6.81
N PRO A 459 -29.26 -15.10 -7.97
CA PRO A 459 -28.15 -14.40 -8.58
C PRO A 459 -27.64 -13.29 -7.65
N THR A 460 -26.34 -13.26 -7.39
CA THR A 460 -25.66 -12.27 -6.52
C THR A 460 -24.82 -11.31 -7.34
N ASP A 461 -24.50 -10.14 -6.77
CA ASP A 461 -23.59 -9.18 -7.40
C ASP A 461 -22.17 -9.77 -7.55
N ASP A 462 -21.70 -10.54 -6.57
CA ASP A 462 -20.42 -11.25 -6.63
C ASP A 462 -20.36 -12.27 -7.78
N ARG A 463 -21.49 -12.91 -8.14
CA ARG A 463 -21.56 -13.76 -9.34
C ARG A 463 -21.34 -12.96 -10.62
N LEU A 464 -21.94 -11.77 -10.74
CA LEU A 464 -21.70 -10.87 -11.89
C LEU A 464 -20.24 -10.41 -11.97
N ILE A 465 -19.64 -10.01 -10.84
CA ILE A 465 -18.22 -9.62 -10.76
C ILE A 465 -17.33 -10.76 -11.24
N ARG A 466 -17.64 -12.00 -10.83
CA ARG A 466 -16.89 -13.20 -11.24
C ARG A 466 -16.94 -13.47 -12.73
N LEU A 467 -18.13 -13.36 -13.32
CA LEU A 467 -18.35 -13.54 -14.77
C LEU A 467 -17.63 -12.45 -15.57
N LEU A 468 -17.77 -11.19 -15.17
CA LEU A 468 -17.09 -10.06 -15.81
C LEU A 468 -15.56 -10.20 -15.75
N THR A 469 -15.02 -10.56 -14.58
CA THR A 469 -13.59 -10.77 -14.40
C THR A 469 -13.08 -11.94 -15.25
N SER A 470 -13.82 -13.05 -15.31
CA SER A 470 -13.51 -14.21 -16.16
C SER A 470 -13.46 -13.85 -17.65
N ILE A 471 -14.45 -13.08 -18.12
CA ILE A 471 -14.45 -12.55 -19.49
C ILE A 471 -13.23 -11.67 -19.72
N GLY A 472 -12.93 -10.78 -18.77
CA GLY A 472 -11.78 -9.87 -18.80
C GLY A 472 -10.44 -10.60 -18.96
N GLU A 473 -10.27 -11.75 -18.31
CA GLU A 473 -9.08 -12.59 -18.51
C GLU A 473 -9.08 -13.28 -19.88
N CYS A 474 -10.20 -13.86 -20.32
CA CYS A 474 -10.29 -14.51 -21.64
C CYS A 474 -9.84 -13.58 -22.79
N ILE A 475 -10.40 -12.36 -22.82
CA ILE A 475 -10.13 -11.38 -23.89
C ILE A 475 -8.69 -10.86 -23.88
N GLN A 476 -8.05 -10.85 -22.71
CA GLN A 476 -6.68 -10.36 -22.56
C GLN A 476 -5.68 -11.29 -23.25
N TYR A 477 -5.96 -12.59 -23.28
CA TYR A 477 -5.11 -13.60 -23.91
C TYR A 477 -5.63 -14.06 -25.28
N THR A 478 -6.92 -13.85 -25.58
CA THR A 478 -7.51 -14.13 -26.90
C THR A 478 -8.40 -12.96 -27.36
N PRO A 479 -7.81 -11.86 -27.87
CA PRO A 479 -8.56 -10.67 -28.30
C PRO A 479 -9.57 -10.92 -29.42
N ALA A 480 -9.43 -12.01 -30.18
CA ALA A 480 -10.36 -12.39 -31.24
C ALA A 480 -11.79 -12.70 -30.72
N LEU A 481 -11.96 -12.96 -29.41
CA LEU A 481 -13.27 -13.27 -28.81
C LEU A 481 -14.17 -12.05 -28.64
N ILE A 482 -13.63 -10.84 -28.81
CA ILE A 482 -14.37 -9.58 -28.62
C ILE A 482 -15.50 -9.49 -29.65
N ASN A 483 -16.74 -9.36 -29.16
CA ASN A 483 -17.93 -9.28 -30.01
C ASN A 483 -18.91 -8.20 -29.53
N LYS A 484 -19.88 -7.86 -30.39
CA LYS A 484 -20.91 -6.84 -30.13
C LYS A 484 -21.82 -7.19 -28.95
N ARG A 485 -22.03 -8.48 -28.65
CA ARG A 485 -22.90 -8.90 -27.54
C ARG A 485 -22.31 -8.52 -26.19
N LEU A 486 -21.02 -8.79 -25.99
CA LEU A 486 -20.31 -8.35 -24.78
C LEU A 486 -20.39 -6.83 -24.60
N PHE A 487 -20.20 -6.07 -25.67
CA PHE A 487 -20.25 -4.61 -25.61
C PHE A 487 -21.61 -4.09 -25.13
N ARG A 488 -22.71 -4.65 -25.66
CA ARG A 488 -24.07 -4.30 -25.23
C ARG A 488 -24.33 -4.63 -23.77
N LEU A 489 -23.87 -5.80 -23.30
CA LEU A 489 -24.00 -6.19 -21.90
C LEU A 489 -23.23 -5.21 -20.99
N LEU A 490 -22.00 -4.86 -21.33
CA LEU A 490 -21.22 -3.88 -20.58
C LEU A 490 -21.89 -2.50 -20.57
N GLN A 491 -22.44 -2.04 -21.69
CA GLN A 491 -23.19 -0.78 -21.77
C GLN A 491 -24.40 -0.78 -20.83
N VAL A 492 -25.20 -1.87 -20.82
CA VAL A 492 -26.37 -2.00 -19.93
C VAL A 492 -25.95 -1.98 -18.47
N ILE A 493 -24.90 -2.72 -18.11
CA ILE A 493 -24.38 -2.77 -16.74
C ILE A 493 -23.88 -1.38 -16.30
N ILE A 494 -23.06 -0.71 -17.13
CA ILE A 494 -22.48 0.59 -16.81
C ILE A 494 -23.56 1.68 -16.73
N ALA A 495 -24.53 1.66 -17.64
CA ALA A 495 -25.63 2.63 -17.68
C ALA A 495 -26.76 2.32 -16.69
N SER A 496 -26.65 1.28 -15.86
CA SER A 496 -27.75 0.78 -15.03
C SER A 496 -28.39 1.86 -14.15
N ASP A 497 -27.61 2.81 -13.63
CA ASP A 497 -28.12 3.89 -12.76
C ASP A 497 -29.00 4.88 -13.54
N MET A 498 -28.61 5.20 -14.79
CA MET A 498 -29.41 6.03 -15.68
C MET A 498 -30.68 5.29 -16.10
N LEU A 499 -30.55 4.01 -16.44
CA LEU A 499 -31.69 3.18 -16.85
C LEU A 499 -32.71 3.02 -15.71
N LYS A 500 -32.27 2.89 -14.45
CA LYS A 500 -33.14 2.89 -13.26
C LYS A 500 -33.94 4.19 -13.14
N LYS A 501 -33.28 5.35 -13.31
CA LYS A 501 -33.93 6.67 -13.22
C LYS A 501 -34.98 6.86 -14.32
N VAL A 502 -34.62 6.58 -15.57
CA VAL A 502 -35.54 6.68 -16.71
C VAL A 502 -36.74 5.75 -16.54
N HIS A 503 -36.54 4.54 -16.00
CA HIS A 503 -37.64 3.62 -15.73
C HIS A 503 -38.57 4.12 -14.60
N ALA A 504 -38.02 4.69 -13.53
CA ALA A 504 -38.80 5.27 -12.44
C ALA A 504 -39.60 6.51 -12.90
N GLU A 505 -39.00 7.38 -13.70
CA GLU A 505 -39.66 8.55 -14.30
C GLU A 505 -40.81 8.13 -15.23
N HIS A 506 -40.61 7.11 -16.05
CA HIS A 506 -41.66 6.59 -16.94
C HIS A 506 -42.85 5.99 -16.18
N ILE A 507 -42.60 5.31 -15.06
CA ILE A 507 -43.68 4.78 -14.19
C ILE A 507 -44.41 5.93 -13.49
N ALA A 508 -43.71 6.97 -13.05
CA ALA A 508 -44.32 8.13 -12.42
C ALA A 508 -45.23 8.90 -13.41
N GLU A 509 -44.81 9.07 -14.66
CA GLU A 509 -45.60 9.69 -15.72
C GLU A 509 -46.87 8.87 -16.06
N GLN A 510 -46.79 7.54 -16.01
CA GLN A 510 -47.96 6.66 -16.24
C GLN A 510 -48.90 6.56 -15.02
N GLY A 511 -48.42 6.86 -13.81
CA GLY A 511 -49.20 6.83 -12.57
C GLY A 511 -50.06 8.08 -12.30
N THR A 512 -49.99 9.12 -13.16
CA THR A 512 -50.63 10.42 -12.91
C THR A 512 -51.86 10.69 -13.80
N THR A 513 -52.44 9.69 -14.47
CA THR A 513 -53.74 9.83 -15.15
C THR A 513 -54.90 9.61 -14.18
N VAL A 514 -55.23 10.63 -13.37
CA VAL A 514 -56.58 10.79 -12.80
C VAL A 514 -57.41 11.56 -13.83
N LEU A 515 -58.55 10.99 -14.20
CA LEU A 515 -59.51 11.49 -15.19
C LEU A 515 -59.99 12.93 -14.88
N PRO A 516 -60.16 13.81 -15.89
CA PRO A 516 -60.76 15.12 -15.68
C PRO A 516 -62.29 15.03 -15.80
N SER A 517 -63.00 15.38 -14.72
CA SER A 517 -64.43 15.73 -14.80
C SER A 517 -64.57 17.21 -15.09
N THR A 518 -65.24 17.51 -16.20
CA THR A 518 -65.49 18.84 -16.77
C THR A 518 -66.61 19.59 -16.03
N VAL A 519 -66.37 20.83 -15.57
CA VAL A 519 -67.38 21.92 -15.48
C VAL A 519 -66.69 23.29 -15.68
N MET A 520 -67.44 24.25 -16.23
CA MET A 520 -67.03 25.39 -17.04
C MET A 520 -66.72 26.75 -16.33
N SER A 521 -65.84 27.54 -16.98
CA SER A 521 -65.83 29.02 -17.18
C SER A 521 -65.64 29.99 -15.97
N PRO A 522 -65.45 31.33 -16.17
CA PRO A 522 -64.15 31.97 -16.45
C PRO A 522 -63.82 33.22 -15.57
N SER A 523 -62.57 33.70 -15.67
CA SER A 523 -62.07 35.08 -15.39
C SER A 523 -62.06 35.64 -13.95
N ASN A 524 -60.87 35.92 -13.38
CA ASN A 524 -60.43 37.28 -12.98
C ASN A 524 -59.04 37.34 -12.30
N ALA A 525 -58.50 38.55 -12.35
CA ALA A 525 -57.15 39.08 -12.09
C ALA A 525 -56.47 38.89 -10.70
N MET A 526 -55.13 39.06 -10.76
CA MET A 526 -54.15 39.58 -9.76
C MET A 526 -53.87 38.81 -8.44
N SER A 527 -52.61 38.36 -8.26
CA SER A 527 -51.58 39.10 -7.51
C SER A 527 -50.29 38.27 -7.26
N VAL A 528 -49.16 38.84 -7.72
CA VAL A 528 -47.83 38.98 -7.09
C VAL A 528 -47.38 37.99 -5.98
N MET A 529 -46.26 37.29 -6.21
CA MET A 529 -44.96 37.50 -5.52
C MET A 529 -43.89 36.50 -6.02
N SER A 530 -42.77 37.03 -6.51
CA SER A 530 -41.46 36.35 -6.50
C SER A 530 -40.71 36.75 -5.21
N PRO A 531 -39.62 36.07 -4.80
CA PRO A 531 -38.32 36.41 -5.37
C PRO A 531 -37.29 35.26 -5.52
N ASN A 532 -36.50 35.38 -6.59
CA ASN A 532 -35.03 35.28 -6.71
C ASN A 532 -34.18 34.39 -5.77
N THR A 533 -33.21 33.69 -6.36
CA THR A 533 -31.72 33.88 -6.27
C THR A 533 -31.04 32.59 -6.84
N SER A 534 -30.32 32.57 -7.99
CA SER A 534 -28.96 33.09 -8.28
C SER A 534 -27.86 32.35 -7.46
N PHE A 535 -26.66 31.94 -7.90
CA PHE A 535 -25.76 32.24 -9.04
C PHE A 535 -24.75 31.08 -9.26
N HIS A 536 -24.24 31.04 -10.49
CA HIS A 536 -22.96 30.56 -11.05
C HIS A 536 -21.81 30.03 -10.17
N THR A 537 -21.01 29.13 -10.76
CA THR A 537 -19.54 29.32 -10.78
C THR A 537 -18.93 28.80 -12.08
N GLU A 538 -18.24 29.70 -12.79
CA GLU A 538 -17.41 29.46 -13.97
C GLU A 538 -16.01 28.97 -13.57
N LEU A 539 -15.28 28.37 -14.51
CA LEU A 539 -13.81 28.29 -14.50
C LEU A 539 -13.27 28.70 -15.89
N PRO A 540 -12.03 29.24 -15.95
CA PRO A 540 -11.68 30.37 -16.79
C PRO A 540 -10.88 29.97 -18.05
N GLY A 541 -10.90 30.89 -19.01
CA GLY A 541 -10.23 30.76 -20.30
C GLY A 541 -8.71 31.01 -20.30
N ALA A 542 -8.15 30.77 -21.48
CA ALA A 542 -6.85 31.27 -21.93
C ALA A 542 -7.03 31.99 -23.29
N PRO A 543 -6.15 32.94 -23.65
CA PRO A 543 -6.54 34.11 -24.44
C PRO A 543 -6.39 33.94 -25.96
N SER A 544 -7.12 34.83 -26.64
CA SER A 544 -7.23 35.03 -28.07
C SER A 544 -6.00 35.71 -28.70
N ILE A 545 -5.65 35.28 -29.92
CA ILE A 545 -4.94 36.08 -30.93
C ILE A 545 -5.78 36.01 -32.23
N ALA A 546 -6.09 37.17 -32.81
CA ALA A 546 -6.93 37.36 -34.00
C ALA A 546 -6.08 37.40 -35.32
N PRO A 547 -6.60 37.86 -36.48
CA PRO A 547 -7.42 37.11 -37.44
C PRO A 547 -6.83 37.09 -38.87
N SER A 548 -7.31 36.21 -39.76
CA SER A 548 -7.18 36.34 -41.24
C SER A 548 -8.09 35.31 -41.92
N GLN A 549 -9.25 35.75 -42.42
CA GLN A 549 -9.58 35.98 -43.83
C GLN A 549 -9.69 34.73 -44.74
N CYS A 550 -10.93 34.53 -45.22
CA CYS A 550 -11.31 34.36 -46.62
C CYS A 550 -11.75 32.98 -47.18
N PHE A 551 -12.95 33.03 -47.79
CA PHE A 551 -13.59 32.15 -48.79
C PHE A 551 -13.96 30.70 -48.40
N GLY A 552 -15.17 30.19 -48.61
CA GLY A 552 -16.37 30.73 -49.23
C GLY A 552 -17.51 29.69 -49.12
N SER A 553 -18.74 30.18 -49.01
CA SER A 553 -19.97 29.40 -49.26
C SER A 553 -20.38 29.60 -50.73
N PRO A 554 -21.18 28.66 -51.29
CA PRO A 554 -22.46 29.11 -51.86
C PRO A 554 -23.64 28.29 -51.31
N THR A 555 -24.64 28.95 -50.70
CA THR A 555 -25.98 29.28 -51.26
C THR A 555 -26.90 28.06 -51.46
N HIS A 556 -27.88 27.85 -50.56
CA HIS A 556 -29.29 28.28 -50.65
C HIS A 556 -30.21 27.22 -51.25
N THR A 557 -31.13 26.71 -50.42
CA THR A 557 -32.55 26.60 -50.81
C THR A 557 -33.43 26.69 -49.56
N VAL A 558 -34.35 27.65 -49.62
CA VAL A 558 -35.39 27.95 -48.64
C VAL A 558 -36.54 26.96 -48.83
N PHE A 559 -37.08 26.41 -47.73
CA PHE A 559 -38.49 26.02 -47.67
C PHE A 559 -39.04 26.31 -46.26
N SER A 560 -39.91 27.30 -46.19
CA SER A 560 -40.79 27.58 -45.06
C SER A 560 -42.06 26.75 -45.18
N GLY A 561 -42.48 26.06 -44.12
CA GLY A 561 -43.80 25.42 -44.06
C GLY A 561 -44.08 24.58 -42.81
N ALA A 562 -44.99 25.07 -41.98
CA ALA A 562 -45.83 24.41 -40.97
C ALA A 562 -45.25 23.96 -39.60
N PRO A 563 -45.90 24.35 -38.47
CA PRO A 563 -45.58 23.89 -37.13
C PRO A 563 -46.35 22.58 -36.85
N GLY A 564 -45.65 21.54 -36.46
CA GLY A 564 -46.28 20.26 -36.13
C GLY A 564 -45.47 19.06 -36.53
N SER A 565 -44.27 18.91 -35.98
CA SER A 565 -43.70 17.58 -35.79
C SER A 565 -42.90 17.59 -34.51
N THR A 566 -43.40 16.84 -33.53
CA THR A 566 -42.66 16.45 -32.34
C THR A 566 -41.42 15.70 -32.79
N VAL A 567 -40.27 16.37 -32.71
CA VAL A 567 -38.96 15.73 -32.86
C VAL A 567 -38.89 14.60 -31.82
N PRO A 568 -38.63 13.34 -32.21
CA PRO A 568 -38.42 12.29 -31.23
C PRO A 568 -37.17 12.65 -30.44
N ASN A 569 -37.31 12.73 -29.12
CA ASN A 569 -36.20 12.89 -28.19
C ASN A 569 -35.09 11.86 -28.54
N PRO A 570 -33.85 12.27 -28.86
CA PRO A 570 -32.81 11.37 -29.37
C PRO A 570 -32.32 10.34 -28.34
N TYR A 571 -32.89 10.32 -27.13
CA TYR A 571 -32.58 9.37 -26.06
C TYR A 571 -33.60 8.23 -25.89
N GLN A 572 -34.40 7.90 -26.91
CA GLN A 572 -35.07 6.59 -26.94
C GLN A 572 -34.03 5.49 -27.17
N ILE A 573 -33.32 5.13 -26.10
CA ILE A 573 -32.68 3.81 -26.02
C ILE A 573 -33.81 2.81 -26.22
N ARG A 574 -33.83 2.14 -27.39
CA ARG A 574 -34.64 0.93 -27.59
C ARG A 574 -34.11 -0.13 -26.63
N ILE A 575 -34.52 -0.04 -25.36
CA ILE A 575 -34.44 -1.13 -24.41
C ILE A 575 -35.36 -2.19 -25.02
N LYS A 576 -34.76 -3.17 -25.71
CA LYS A 576 -35.49 -4.40 -26.07
C LYS A 576 -36.21 -4.87 -24.80
N LYS A 577 -37.44 -5.37 -24.93
CA LYS A 577 -38.42 -5.79 -23.89
C LYS A 577 -37.91 -6.78 -22.80
N ARG A 578 -36.61 -6.83 -22.49
CA ARG A 578 -36.02 -7.64 -21.43
C ARG A 578 -35.82 -6.75 -20.22
N VAL A 579 -36.55 -7.08 -19.15
CA VAL A 579 -36.32 -6.53 -17.82
C VAL A 579 -34.95 -7.02 -17.36
N PHE A 580 -34.12 -6.12 -16.86
CA PHE A 580 -32.79 -6.44 -16.35
C PHE A 580 -32.80 -6.40 -14.83
N HIS A 581 -32.02 -7.26 -14.19
CA HIS A 581 -31.89 -7.36 -12.73
C HIS A 581 -31.16 -6.14 -12.18
N CYS A 582 -31.88 -5.04 -12.05
CA CYS A 582 -31.32 -3.74 -11.69
C CYS A 582 -30.70 -3.75 -10.28
N GLU A 583 -31.23 -4.57 -9.37
CA GLU A 583 -30.71 -4.70 -8.00
C GLU A 583 -29.33 -5.36 -7.92
N LEU A 584 -28.96 -6.17 -8.92
CA LEU A 584 -27.63 -6.78 -8.99
C LEU A 584 -26.57 -5.82 -9.53
N MET A 585 -26.99 -4.72 -10.17
CA MET A 585 -26.08 -3.72 -10.73
C MET A 585 -25.61 -2.77 -9.61
N THR A 586 -24.74 -3.28 -8.74
CA THR A 586 -24.13 -2.49 -7.66
C THR A 586 -22.98 -1.63 -8.22
N ARG A 587 -22.50 -0.67 -7.41
CA ARG A 587 -21.31 0.14 -7.76
C ARG A 587 -20.08 -0.74 -8.06
N ARG A 588 -19.93 -1.86 -7.35
CA ARG A 588 -18.84 -2.83 -7.54
C ARG A 588 -18.94 -3.54 -8.89
N VAL A 589 -20.14 -3.98 -9.28
CA VAL A 589 -20.39 -4.60 -10.58
C VAL A 589 -20.09 -3.63 -11.73
N ARG A 590 -20.56 -2.37 -11.62
CA ARG A 590 -20.24 -1.33 -12.61
C ARG A 590 -18.75 -1.04 -12.71
N ALA A 591 -18.05 -0.90 -11.57
CA ALA A 591 -16.61 -0.69 -11.57
C ALA A 591 -15.87 -1.85 -12.28
N THR A 592 -16.29 -3.10 -12.03
CA THR A 592 -15.72 -4.29 -12.68
C THR A 592 -16.01 -4.32 -14.18
N ALA A 593 -17.21 -3.89 -14.61
CA ALA A 593 -17.54 -3.75 -16.02
C ALA A 593 -16.68 -2.69 -16.71
N VAL A 594 -16.41 -1.56 -16.06
CA VAL A 594 -15.50 -0.52 -16.55
C VAL A 594 -14.07 -1.04 -16.67
N LEU A 595 -13.57 -1.80 -15.68
CA LEU A 595 -12.25 -2.43 -15.75
C LEU A 595 -12.16 -3.43 -16.91
N THR A 596 -13.21 -4.22 -17.12
CA THR A 596 -13.32 -5.16 -18.25
C THR A 596 -13.32 -4.42 -19.59
N LEU A 597 -14.04 -3.30 -19.68
CA LEU A 597 -14.02 -2.43 -20.84
C LEU A 597 -12.62 -1.81 -21.07
N GLY A 598 -11.93 -1.41 -20.01
CA GLY A 598 -10.55 -0.94 -20.09
C GLY A 598 -9.61 -1.99 -20.70
N LYS A 599 -9.73 -3.26 -20.27
CA LYS A 599 -8.98 -4.38 -20.87
C LYS A 599 -9.30 -4.56 -22.35
N LEU A 600 -10.58 -4.47 -22.75
CA LEU A 600 -10.98 -4.50 -24.17
C LEU A 600 -10.30 -3.38 -24.97
N CYS A 601 -10.30 -2.15 -24.44
CA CYS A 601 -9.71 -0.98 -25.08
C CYS A 601 -8.20 -1.11 -25.32
N LEU A 602 -7.47 -1.71 -24.37
CA LEU A 602 -6.03 -1.89 -24.50
C LEU A 602 -5.65 -2.93 -25.57
N GLN A 603 -6.48 -3.95 -25.79
CA GLN A 603 -6.20 -5.01 -26.77
C GLN A 603 -6.55 -4.62 -28.20
N VAL A 604 -7.49 -3.69 -28.38
CA VAL A 604 -7.98 -3.28 -29.69
C VAL A 604 -7.42 -1.89 -30.04
N ARG A 605 -6.13 -1.83 -30.38
CA ARG A 605 -5.51 -0.61 -30.94
C ARG A 605 -6.30 -0.13 -32.17
N GLY A 606 -7.17 0.87 -31.99
CA GLY A 606 -7.81 1.64 -33.08
C GLY A 606 -9.17 1.19 -33.63
N LYS A 607 -9.71 -0.01 -33.30
CA LYS A 607 -11.03 -0.45 -33.88
C LYS A 607 -12.26 -0.10 -33.03
N ILE A 608 -12.09 0.31 -31.77
CA ILE A 608 -13.23 0.61 -30.87
C ILE A 608 -13.93 1.92 -31.20
N PHE A 609 -13.26 2.89 -31.84
CA PHE A 609 -13.89 4.15 -32.22
C PHE A 609 -15.06 3.97 -33.21
N LYS A 610 -15.09 2.88 -33.98
CA LYS A 610 -16.21 2.53 -34.89
C LYS A 610 -17.36 1.75 -34.22
N LEU A 611 -17.21 1.35 -32.97
CA LEU A 611 -18.24 0.62 -32.19
C LEU A 611 -18.84 1.47 -31.08
N LEU A 612 -18.14 2.54 -30.66
CA LEU A 612 -18.61 3.56 -29.72
C LEU A 612 -19.39 4.70 -30.38
N LEU A 613 -19.14 4.96 -31.67
CA LEU A 613 -19.98 5.75 -32.57
C LEU A 613 -20.98 4.81 -33.27
#